data_AF-A0A8J7TMM2-F1
#
_entry.id   AF-A0A8J7TMM2-F1
#
_cell.length_a   1.000
_cell.length_b   1.000
_cell.length_c   1.000
_cell.angle_alpha   90.00
_cell.angle_beta   90.00
_cell.angle_gamma   90.00
#
_symmetry.space_group_name_H-M   'P 1'
#
loop_
_entity.id
_entity.type
_entity.pdbx_description
1 polymer ?
#
loop_
_entity_poly.entity_id
_entity_poly.type
_entity_poly.pdbx_seq_one_letter_code
_entity_poly.pdbx_strand_id
1 'polypeptide(L)' 'MRSTITERGQTVVPAEIRRQFHLSPADRLEWVVDAQGIRVVPVRANPIAAFRGQGKGGSTQRLVQGRSEELARE' A
#
# COMPACT_ATOMS: atom_id res chain seq x y z
N MET A 1 -14.36 15.54 5.56
CA MET A 1 -13.73 16.24 4.42
C MET A 1 -14.72 16.30 3.28
N ARG A 2 -14.73 17.38 2.48
CA ARG A 2 -15.59 17.53 1.30
C ARG A 2 -14.73 18.08 0.17
N SER A 3 -14.83 17.49 -1.01
CA SER A 3 -14.18 17.99 -2.23
C SER A 3 -15.26 18.36 -3.24
N THR A 4 -15.07 19.47 -3.94
CA THR A 4 -15.97 19.91 -5.02
C THR A 4 -15.56 19.23 -6.32
N ILE A 5 -16.55 18.79 -7.09
CA ILE A 5 -16.35 18.24 -8.43
C ILE A 5 -16.15 19.40 -9.40
N THR A 6 -15.08 19.37 -10.19
CA THR A 6 -14.82 20.39 -11.22
C THR A 6 -15.73 20.20 -12.42
N GLU A 7 -15.81 21.18 -13.32
CA GLU A 7 -16.62 21.09 -14.56
C GLU A 7 -16.30 19.86 -15.41
N ARG A 8 -15.07 19.33 -15.31
CA ARG A 8 -14.62 18.13 -16.03
C ARG A 8 -14.94 16.81 -15.29
N GLY A 9 -15.70 16.86 -14.19
CA GLY A 9 -16.01 15.69 -13.38
C GLY A 9 -14.85 15.21 -12.51
N GLN A 10 -13.81 16.02 -12.31
CA GLN A 10 -12.64 15.63 -11.52
C GLN A 10 -12.82 16.01 -10.05
N THR A 11 -12.27 15.21 -9.14
CA THR A 11 -12.22 15.53 -7.70
C THR A 11 -10.78 15.57 -7.23
N VAL A 12 -10.47 16.55 -6.37
CA VAL A 12 -9.15 16.67 -5.76
C VAL A 12 -9.10 15.81 -4.50
N VAL A 13 -8.12 14.91 -4.43
CA VAL A 13 -7.83 14.13 -3.22
C VAL A 13 -7.19 15.07 -2.19
N PRO A 14 -7.79 15.25 -0.99
CA PRO A 14 -7.25 16.14 0.05
C PRO A 14 -5.82 15.78 0.45
N ALA A 15 -5.02 16.79 0.82
CA ALA A 15 -3.61 16.61 1.17
C ALA A 15 -3.39 15.63 2.34
N GLU A 16 -4.30 15.60 3.30
CA GLU A 16 -4.25 14.68 4.44
C GLU A 16 -4.34 13.21 4.00
N ILE A 17 -5.28 12.89 3.10
CA ILE A 17 -5.42 11.55 2.52
C ILE A 17 -4.17 11.18 1.71
N ARG A 18 -3.65 12.10 0.89
CA ARG A 18 -2.42 11.86 0.12
C ARG A 18 -1.23 11.52 1.02
N ARG A 19 -1.07 12.22 2.15
CA ARG A 19 0.01 11.95 3.11
C ARG A 19 -0.21 10.63 3.84
N GLN A 20 -1.43 10.37 4.31
CA GLN A 20 -1.74 9.14 5.05
C GLN A 20 -1.45 7.88 4.22
N PHE A 21 -1.84 7.90 2.94
CA PHE A 21 -1.65 6.76 2.04
C PHE A 21 -0.35 6.82 1.22
N HIS A 22 0.45 7.87 1.40
CA HIS A 22 1.70 8.11 0.69
C HIS A 22 1.51 8.08 -0.83
N LEU A 23 0.47 8.77 -1.30
CA LEU A 23 0.08 8.79 -2.72
C LEU A 23 0.99 9.73 -3.51
N SER A 24 1.55 9.21 -4.58
CA SER A 24 2.30 9.92 -5.61
C SER A 24 1.41 10.21 -6.83
N PRO A 25 1.70 11.24 -7.65
CA PRO A 25 1.03 11.44 -8.95
C PRO A 25 1.08 10.23 -9.90
N ALA A 26 2.01 9.30 -9.70
CA ALA A 26 2.13 8.06 -10.46
C ALA A 26 1.19 6.93 -9.97
N ASP A 27 0.59 7.09 -8.79
CA ASP A 27 -0.32 6.08 -8.24
C ASP A 27 -1.70 6.16 -8.88
N ARG A 28 -2.33 5.00 -9.05
CA ARG A 28 -3.69 4.91 -9.59
C ARG A 28 -4.69 4.77 -8.46
N LEU A 29 -5.91 5.24 -8.70
CA LEU A 29 -7.04 5.06 -7.81
C LEU A 29 -8.07 4.18 -8.52
N GLU A 30 -8.56 3.17 -7.81
CA GLU A 30 -9.65 2.32 -8.25
C GLU A 30 -10.93 2.73 -7.52
N TRP A 31 -12.01 2.76 -8.28
CA TRP A 31 -13.33 3.14 -7.81
C TRP A 31 -14.18 1.88 -7.71
N VAL A 32 -14.61 1.55 -6.50
CA VAL A 32 -15.51 0.44 -6.23
C VAL A 32 -16.87 1.02 -5.88
N VAL A 33 -17.91 0.61 -6.61
CA VAL A 33 -19.29 1.01 -6.36
C VAL A 33 -20.01 -0.17 -5.73
N ASP A 34 -20.55 0.04 -4.53
CA ASP A 34 -21.34 -0.94 -3.79
C ASP A 34 -22.70 -0.33 -3.38
N ALA A 35 -23.57 -1.13 -2.78
CA ALA A 35 -24.90 -0.69 -2.35
C ALA A 35 -24.86 0.39 -1.24
N GLN A 36 -23.71 0.58 -0.57
CA GLN A 36 -23.52 1.58 0.48
C GLN A 36 -22.82 2.85 -0.03
N GLY A 37 -22.30 2.83 -1.26
CA GLY A 37 -21.82 4.02 -1.95
C GLY A 37 -20.56 3.78 -2.78
N ILE A 38 -19.71 4.79 -2.80
CA ILE A 38 -18.50 4.83 -3.62
C ILE A 38 -17.28 4.76 -2.71
N ARG A 39 -16.44 3.76 -2.96
CA ARG A 39 -15.16 3.57 -2.27
C ARG A 39 -14.02 3.80 -3.25
N VAL A 40 -13.05 4.61 -2.84
CA VAL A 40 -11.84 4.86 -3.63
C VAL A 40 -10.66 4.21 -2.92
N VAL A 41 -9.99 3.29 -3.61
CA VAL A 41 -8.83 2.55 -3.07
C VAL A 41 -7.58 2.84 -3.91
N PRO A 42 -6.42 3.10 -3.28
CA PRO A 42 -5.20 3.29 -4.01
C PRO A 42 -4.64 1.97 -4.52
N VAL A 43 -4.30 1.92 -5.81
CA VAL A 43 -3.63 0.81 -6.46
C VAL A 43 -2.20 1.25 -6.74
N ARG A 44 -1.26 0.71 -5.95
CA ARG A 44 0.17 0.98 -6.19
C ARG A 44 0.61 0.27 -7.48
N ALA A 45 1.46 0.95 -8.25
CA ALA A 45 2.00 0.41 -9.49
C ALA A 45 2.76 -0.91 -9.29
N ASN A 46 3.37 -1.11 -8.11
CA ASN A 46 4.04 -2.36 -7.76
C ASN A 46 3.13 -3.24 -6.87
N PRO A 47 2.58 -4.35 -7.39
CA PRO A 47 1.72 -5.25 -6.62
C PRO A 47 2.44 -5.92 -5.44
N ILE A 48 3.77 -6.12 -5.51
CA ILE A 48 4.59 -6.64 -4.41
C ILE A 48 4.62 -5.63 -3.25
N ALA A 49 4.79 -4.34 -3.57
CA ALA A 49 4.75 -3.27 -2.56
C ALA A 49 3.33 -2.99 -2.03
N ALA A 50 2.29 -3.44 -2.75
CA ALA A 50 0.89 -3.36 -2.34
C ALA A 50 0.46 -4.51 -1.41
N PHE A 51 1.24 -5.61 -1.35
CA PHE A 51 0.92 -6.78 -0.54
C PHE A 51 1.03 -6.48 0.95
N ARG A 52 -0.11 -6.16 1.58
CA ARG A 52 -0.21 -6.06 3.03
C ARG A 52 -0.13 -7.48 3.61
N GLY A 53 0.89 -7.73 4.42
CA GLY A 53 1.18 -9.05 4.98
C GLY A 53 2.60 -9.53 4.75
N GLN A 54 3.41 -8.84 3.94
CA GLN A 54 4.85 -9.10 3.94
C GLN A 54 5.44 -8.68 5.30
N GLY A 55 6.15 -9.59 5.96
CA GLY A 55 6.97 -9.23 7.12
C GLY A 55 8.06 -8.23 6.72
N LYS A 56 8.81 -7.69 7.69
CA LYS A 56 9.91 -6.72 7.45
C LYS A 56 11.12 -7.28 6.66
N GLY A 57 10.97 -8.43 6.00
CA GLY A 57 12.07 -9.19 5.40
C GLY A 57 12.97 -9.84 6.45
N GLY A 58 14.06 -10.47 5.98
CA GLY A 58 15.11 -11.02 6.84
C GLY A 58 14.76 -12.32 7.59
N SER A 59 13.60 -12.93 7.33
CA SER A 59 13.25 -14.25 7.91
C SER A 59 14.20 -15.34 7.43
N THR A 60 14.50 -15.36 6.13
CA THR A 60 15.44 -16.32 5.54
C THR A 60 16.86 -16.13 6.08
N GLN A 61 17.33 -14.88 6.18
CA GLN A 61 18.66 -14.59 6.76
C GLN A 61 18.75 -15.06 8.21
N ARG A 62 17.75 -14.79 9.04
CA ARG A 62 17.72 -15.27 10.44
C ARG A 62 17.71 -16.78 10.54
N LEU A 63 16.98 -17.48 9.65
CA LEU A 63 16.99 -18.94 9.59
C LEU A 63 18.36 -19.50 9.21
N VAL A 64 19.00 -18.94 8.18
CA VAL A 64 20.35 -19.35 7.75
C VAL A 64 21.37 -19.10 8.85
N GLN A 65 21.29 -17.95 9.53
CA GLN A 65 22.18 -17.62 10.62
C GLN A 65 22.01 -18.56 11.82
N GLY A 66 20.78 -18.86 12.21
CA GLY A 66 20.51 -19.85 13.25
C GLY A 66 21.06 -21.23 12.92
N ARG A 67 20.96 -21.66 11.65
CA ARG A 67 21.55 -22.93 11.17
C ARG A 67 23.08 -22.93 11.29
N SER A 68 23.75 -21.84 10.90
CA SER A 68 25.21 -21.75 11.03
C SER A 68 25.67 -21.76 12.50
N GLU A 69 24.91 -21.14 13.39
CA GLU A 69 25.20 -21.14 14.84
C GLU A 69 24.99 -22.50 15.49
N GLU A 70 24.04 -23.30 14.99
CA GLU A 70 23.84 -24.69 15.41
C GLU A 70 25.02 -25.58 14.97
N LEU A 71 25.42 -25.48 13.69
CA LEU A 71 26.56 -26.23 13.15
C LEU A 71 27.90 -25.88 13.80
N ALA A 72 28.06 -24.65 14.32
CA ALA A 72 29.28 -24.23 15.01
C ALA A 72 29.35 -24.71 16.48
N ARG A 73 28.25 -25.24 17.02
CA ARG A 73 28.16 -25.78 18.39
C ARG A 73 28.36 -27.29 18.47
N GLU A 74 28.20 -28.00 17.34
CA GLU A 74 28.55 -29.42 17.18
C GLU A 74 30.03 -29.59 16.81
#